data_AF-A0A7T3G0Z9-F1
#
_entry.id   AF-A0A7T3G0Z9-F1
#
_cell.length_a   1.000
_cell.length_b   1.000
_cell.length_c   1.000
_cell.angle_alpha   90.00
_cell.angle_beta   90.00
_cell.angle_gamma   90.00
#
_symmetry.space_group_name_H-M   'P 1'
#
loop_
_entity.id
_entity.type
_entity.pdbx_description
1 polymer ?
#
loop_
_entity_poly.entity_id
_entity_poly.type
_entity_poly.pdbx_seq_one_letter_code
_entity_poly.pdbx_strand_id
1 'polypeptide(L)'
;MATVRSARRDELDELLELYRQLNPDDSELAPEAVADLWDEMLADDDLDIVVVEHGGRLVATCLLSVTKNLTRGARPFALIENVVTRETHRGEGFGSRCVEAAVERADERGCYKVMLLTGTDEAWKHEFYESCGFDREAKTGFTMDLR
;
A
#
# COMPACT_ATOMS: atom_id res chain seq x y z
N MET A 1 14.12 14.86 7.49
CA MET A 1 13.79 13.59 8.18
C MET A 1 12.52 13.05 7.56
N ALA A 2 12.44 11.76 7.28
CA ALA A 2 11.23 11.18 6.69
C ALA A 2 10.23 10.77 7.78
N THR A 3 8.95 11.00 7.51
CA THR A 3 7.82 10.76 8.43
C THR A 3 6.87 9.77 7.78
N VAL A 4 6.39 8.77 8.55
CA VAL A 4 5.39 7.80 8.09
C VAL A 4 4.06 8.10 8.78
N ARG A 5 2.97 8.16 8.01
CA ARG A 5 1.62 8.55 8.50
C ARG A 5 0.53 8.10 7.52
N SER A 6 -0.74 8.29 7.86
CA SER A 6 -1.81 8.21 6.88
C SER A 6 -1.80 9.43 5.97
N ALA A 7 -2.26 9.25 4.73
CA ALA A 7 -2.50 10.33 3.79
C ALA A 7 -3.53 11.31 4.32
N ARG A 8 -3.42 12.57 3.89
CA ARG A 8 -4.33 13.66 4.25
C ARG A 8 -5.20 14.04 3.06
N ARG A 9 -6.34 14.66 3.35
CA ARG A 9 -7.34 15.05 2.34
C ARG A 9 -6.76 15.89 1.20
N ASP A 10 -5.83 16.78 1.50
CA ASP A 10 -5.18 17.71 0.58
C ASP A 10 -4.01 17.11 -0.23
N GLU A 11 -3.79 15.80 -0.15
CA GLU A 11 -2.64 15.11 -0.78
C GLU A 11 -3.02 14.25 -1.98
N LEU A 12 -4.27 14.34 -2.45
CA LEU A 12 -4.78 13.54 -3.58
C LEU A 12 -3.91 13.69 -4.83
N ASP A 13 -3.57 14.92 -5.22
CA ASP A 13 -2.74 15.19 -6.39
C ASP A 13 -1.39 14.46 -6.33
N GLU A 14 -0.70 14.55 -5.19
CA GLU A 14 0.61 13.94 -5.03
C GLU A 14 0.54 12.40 -4.95
N LEU A 15 -0.56 11.86 -4.40
CA LEU A 15 -0.82 10.43 -4.40
C LEU A 15 -1.07 9.91 -5.82
N LEU A 16 -1.85 10.63 -6.64
CA LEU A 16 -2.10 10.30 -8.04
C LEU A 16 -0.79 10.34 -8.87
N GLU A 17 0.13 11.25 -8.57
CA GLU A 17 1.47 11.24 -9.20
C GLU A 17 2.27 9.96 -8.91
N LEU A 18 2.18 9.44 -7.68
CA LEU A 18 2.84 8.19 -7.31
C LEU A 18 2.18 7.00 -8.01
N TYR A 19 0.85 6.96 -8.10
CA TYR A 19 0.14 5.90 -8.80
C TYR A 19 0.41 5.90 -10.31
N ARG A 20 0.62 7.07 -10.93
CA ARG A 20 1.08 7.15 -12.33
C ARG A 20 2.45 6.50 -12.55
N GLN A 21 3.33 6.53 -11.54
CA GLN A 21 4.62 5.83 -11.59
C GLN A 21 4.50 4.32 -11.33
N LEU A 22 3.44 3.90 -10.63
CA LEU A 22 3.16 2.49 -10.39
C LEU A 22 2.59 1.83 -11.66
N ASN A 23 1.59 2.47 -12.27
CA ASN A 23 0.89 2.00 -13.46
C ASN A 23 0.92 3.08 -14.56
N PRO A 24 2.01 3.20 -15.33
CA PRO A 24 2.14 4.24 -16.36
C PRO A 24 1.15 4.10 -17.52
N ASP A 25 0.56 2.91 -17.70
CA ASP A 25 -0.42 2.64 -18.76
C ASP A 25 -1.88 2.96 -18.35
N ASP A 26 -2.13 3.27 -17.07
CA ASP A 26 -3.46 3.67 -16.59
C ASP A 26 -3.85 5.05 -17.14
N SER A 27 -5.15 5.25 -17.36
CA SER A 27 -5.68 6.56 -17.75
C SER A 27 -5.48 7.58 -16.65
N GLU A 28 -5.06 8.79 -17.01
CA GLU A 28 -4.89 9.88 -16.06
C GLU A 28 -6.23 10.26 -15.40
N LEU A 29 -6.22 10.31 -14.06
CA LEU A 29 -7.37 10.73 -13.25
C LEU A 29 -7.25 12.22 -12.94
N ALA A 30 -8.28 12.98 -13.28
CA ALA A 30 -8.43 14.35 -12.77
C ALA A 30 -8.84 14.28 -11.28
N PRO A 31 -8.16 14.98 -10.36
CA PRO A 31 -8.49 14.95 -8.93
C PRO A 31 -9.97 15.22 -8.65
N GLU A 32 -10.58 16.16 -9.37
CA GLU A 32 -12.00 16.51 -9.21
C GLU A 32 -12.94 15.38 -9.61
N ALA A 33 -12.52 14.51 -10.54
CA ALA A 33 -13.32 13.38 -11.00
C ALA A 33 -13.37 12.22 -9.99
N VAL A 34 -12.43 12.19 -9.03
CA VAL A 34 -12.29 11.11 -8.04
C VAL A 34 -12.37 11.61 -6.59
N ALA A 35 -12.69 12.90 -6.39
CA ALA A 35 -12.72 13.53 -5.07
C ALA A 35 -13.71 12.85 -4.09
N ASP A 36 -14.90 12.45 -4.57
CA ASP A 36 -15.88 11.76 -3.72
C ASP A 36 -15.37 10.39 -3.26
N LEU A 37 -14.77 9.62 -4.18
CA LEU A 37 -14.15 8.33 -3.85
C LEU A 37 -12.98 8.51 -2.87
N TRP A 38 -12.18 9.56 -3.06
CA TRP A 38 -11.09 9.88 -2.15
C TRP A 38 -11.57 10.16 -0.73
N ASP A 39 -12.64 10.95 -0.60
CA ASP A 39 -13.27 11.23 0.68
C ASP A 39 -13.86 9.98 1.35
N GLU A 40 -14.46 9.08 0.57
CA GLU A 40 -14.94 7.78 1.05
C GLU A 40 -13.79 6.91 1.56
N MET A 41 -12.68 6.83 0.80
CA MET A 41 -11.49 6.06 1.18
C MET A 41 -10.85 6.59 2.48
N LEU A 42 -10.82 7.91 2.66
CA LEU A 42 -10.28 8.53 3.88
C LEU A 42 -11.19 8.37 5.11
N ALA A 43 -12.49 8.14 4.89
CA ALA A 43 -13.46 7.95 5.95
C ALA A 43 -13.64 6.47 6.36
N ASP A 44 -13.04 5.53 5.63
CA ASP A 44 -13.13 4.09 5.89
C ASP A 44 -12.10 3.64 6.94
N ASP A 45 -12.57 3.25 8.14
CA ASP A 45 -11.73 2.76 9.23
C ASP A 45 -10.98 1.45 8.89
N ASP A 46 -11.51 0.66 7.95
CA ASP A 46 -10.90 -0.60 7.50
C ASP A 46 -9.88 -0.36 6.37
N LEU A 47 -9.74 0.87 5.86
CA LEU A 47 -8.79 1.26 4.82
C LEU A 47 -7.76 2.27 5.36
N ASP A 48 -6.51 2.19 4.91
CA ASP A 48 -5.48 3.14 5.30
C ASP A 48 -4.47 3.34 4.18
N ILE A 49 -4.42 4.55 3.63
CA ILE A 49 -3.37 4.95 2.68
C ILE A 49 -2.15 5.39 3.50
N VAL A 50 -1.21 4.48 3.68
CA VAL A 50 0.06 4.77 4.35
C VAL A 50 0.95 5.53 3.38
N VAL A 51 1.56 6.62 3.85
CA VAL A 51 2.48 7.44 3.07
C VAL A 51 3.76 7.71 3.85
N VAL A 52 4.85 7.88 3.09
CA VAL A 52 6.14 8.35 3.60
C VAL A 52 6.41 9.72 3.01
N GLU A 53 6.53 10.72 3.89
CA GLU A 53 6.86 12.10 3.51
C GLU A 53 8.35 12.36 3.77
N HIS A 54 9.06 12.88 2.78
CA HIS A 54 10.44 13.34 2.90
C HIS A 54 10.64 14.65 2.14
N GLY A 55 11.20 15.66 2.82
CA GLY A 55 11.44 16.97 2.19
C GLY A 55 10.17 17.71 1.76
N GLY A 56 9.04 17.48 2.45
CA GLY A 56 7.75 18.09 2.12
C GLY A 56 7.06 17.48 0.91
N ARG A 57 7.41 16.24 0.55
CA ARG A 57 6.82 15.47 -0.56
C ARG A 57 6.57 14.03 -0.15
N LEU A 58 5.49 13.45 -0.67
CA LEU A 58 5.27 12.01 -0.63
C LEU A 58 6.30 11.31 -1.52
N VAL A 59 7.08 10.42 -0.91
CA VAL A 59 8.14 9.64 -1.57
C VAL A 59 7.82 8.16 -1.64
N ALA A 60 6.87 7.66 -0.85
CA ALA A 60 6.35 6.31 -0.98
C ALA A 60 4.91 6.22 -0.45
N THR A 61 4.15 5.22 -0.94
CA THR A 61 2.83 4.88 -0.42
C THR A 61 2.55 3.38 -0.53
N CYS A 62 1.63 2.90 0.29
CA CYS A 62 0.90 1.65 0.08
C CYS A 62 -0.51 1.75 0.65
N LEU A 63 -1.44 0.97 0.11
CA LEU A 63 -2.79 0.81 0.61
C LEU A 63 -2.85 -0.39 1.56
N LEU A 64 -3.30 -0.19 2.78
CA LEU A 64 -3.64 -1.26 3.72
C LEU A 64 -5.17 -1.41 3.77
N SER A 65 -5.68 -2.61 3.51
CA SER A 65 -7.09 -2.95 3.65
C SER A 65 -7.27 -4.08 4.66
N VAL A 66 -8.12 -3.86 5.66
CA VAL A 66 -8.42 -4.81 6.74
C VAL A 66 -9.76 -5.49 6.46
N THR A 67 -9.76 -6.81 6.50
CA THR A 67 -10.97 -7.62 6.29
C THR A 67 -11.36 -8.32 7.59
N LYS A 68 -12.57 -7.98 8.07
CA LYS A 68 -13.24 -8.69 9.17
C LYS A 68 -13.42 -10.17 8.81
N ASN A 69 -13.20 -11.04 9.78
CA ASN A 69 -13.14 -12.49 9.54
C ASN A 69 -13.61 -13.27 10.77
N LEU A 70 -14.27 -14.42 10.55
CA LEU A 70 -14.74 -15.32 11.62
C LEU A 70 -13.79 -16.51 11.86
N THR A 71 -12.86 -16.78 10.93
CA THR A 71 -11.85 -17.82 11.12
C THR A 71 -10.76 -17.35 12.09
N ARG A 72 -9.87 -18.27 12.51
CA ARG A 72 -8.70 -17.93 13.35
C ARG A 72 -9.05 -17.16 14.62
N GLY A 73 -10.16 -17.54 15.25
CA GLY A 73 -10.65 -16.90 16.48
C GLY A 73 -11.28 -15.53 16.24
N ALA A 74 -11.98 -15.36 15.11
CA ALA A 74 -12.58 -14.09 14.69
C ALA A 74 -11.60 -12.91 14.57
N ARG A 75 -10.32 -13.21 14.29
CA ARG A 75 -9.28 -12.19 14.05
C ARG A 75 -9.33 -11.74 12.59
N PRO A 76 -9.23 -10.43 12.31
CA PRO A 76 -9.16 -9.93 10.93
C PRO A 76 -7.87 -10.36 10.24
N PHE A 77 -7.79 -10.17 8.93
CA PHE A 77 -6.55 -10.21 8.16
C PHE A 77 -6.46 -8.96 7.31
N ALA A 78 -5.25 -8.62 6.85
CA ALA A 78 -5.06 -7.47 5.99
C ALA A 78 -4.45 -7.82 4.63
N LEU A 79 -4.67 -6.95 3.66
CA LEU A 79 -4.05 -6.91 2.35
C LEU A 79 -3.25 -5.60 2.23
N ILE A 80 -2.03 -5.69 1.69
CA ILE A 80 -1.28 -4.53 1.23
C ILE A 80 -1.34 -4.52 -0.30
N GLU A 81 -1.74 -3.37 -0.85
CA GLU A 81 -1.84 -3.10 -2.29
C GLU A 81 -1.14 -1.79 -2.64
N ASN A 82 -0.97 -1.53 -3.93
CA ASN A 82 -0.51 -0.24 -4.47
C ASN A 82 0.79 0.30 -3.85
N VAL A 83 1.77 -0.59 -3.60
CA VAL A 83 3.08 -0.22 -3.06
C VAL A 83 3.90 0.47 -4.14
N VAL A 84 4.27 1.73 -3.92
CA VAL A 84 5.12 2.49 -4.85
C VAL A 84 6.07 3.42 -4.11
N THR A 85 7.29 3.54 -4.63
CA THR A 85 8.28 4.54 -4.20
C THR A 85 8.61 5.43 -5.38
N ARG A 86 8.62 6.74 -5.14
CA ARG A 86 8.97 7.76 -6.14
C ARG A 86 10.30 7.41 -6.79
N GLU A 87 10.38 7.44 -8.11
CA GLU A 87 11.55 6.97 -8.88
C GLU A 87 12.87 7.58 -8.41
N THR A 88 12.87 8.89 -8.15
CA THR A 88 14.04 9.64 -7.68
C THR A 88 14.50 9.31 -6.27
N HIS A 89 13.73 8.51 -5.52
CA HIS A 89 13.99 8.14 -4.12
C HIS A 89 14.03 6.61 -3.91
N ARG A 90 14.12 5.82 -4.99
CA ARG A 90 14.29 4.37 -4.91
C ARG A 90 15.68 4.02 -4.35
N GLY A 91 15.76 2.94 -3.58
CA GLY A 91 17.01 2.51 -2.92
C GLY A 91 17.33 3.24 -1.61
N GLU A 92 16.50 4.19 -1.18
CA GLU A 92 16.68 4.93 0.08
C GLU A 92 15.90 4.31 1.28
N GLY A 93 15.24 3.17 1.08
CA GLY A 93 14.51 2.45 2.13
C GLY A 93 13.10 2.98 2.44
N PHE A 94 12.59 3.98 1.71
CA PHE A 94 11.23 4.51 1.95
C PHE A 94 10.12 3.50 1.69
N GLY A 95 10.28 2.64 0.67
CA GLY A 95 9.34 1.56 0.39
C GLY A 95 9.22 0.59 1.57
N SER A 96 10.35 0.14 2.13
CA SER A 96 10.36 -0.78 3.29
C SER A 96 9.70 -0.14 4.50
N ARG A 97 10.04 1.11 4.80
CA ARG A 97 9.40 1.87 5.89
C ARG A 97 7.89 2.01 5.73
N CYS A 98 7.40 2.13 4.49
CA CYS A 98 5.98 2.22 4.19
C CYS A 98 5.28 0.89 4.47
N VAL A 99 5.85 -0.22 3.98
CA VAL A 99 5.31 -1.57 4.15
C VAL A 99 5.37 -2.02 5.61
N GLU A 100 6.50 -1.80 6.29
CA GLU A 100 6.68 -2.10 7.72
C GLU A 100 5.64 -1.38 8.57
N ALA A 101 5.40 -0.09 8.33
CA ALA A 101 4.36 0.66 9.04
C ALA A 101 2.94 0.14 8.76
N ALA A 102 2.66 -0.32 7.54
CA ALA A 102 1.38 -0.95 7.23
C ALA A 102 1.21 -2.30 7.96
N VAL A 103 2.29 -3.07 8.09
CA VAL A 103 2.30 -4.33 8.88
C VAL A 103 2.09 -4.05 10.37
N GLU A 104 2.78 -3.05 10.93
CA GLU A 104 2.60 -2.62 12.33
C GLU A 104 1.14 -2.21 12.60
N ARG A 105 0.54 -1.39 11.73
CA ARG A 105 -0.87 -0.99 11.87
C ARG A 105 -1.84 -2.16 11.75
N ALA A 106 -1.55 -3.14 10.90
CA ALA A 106 -2.36 -4.35 10.82
C ALA A 106 -2.30 -5.17 12.12
N ASP A 107 -1.11 -5.28 12.73
CA ASP A 107 -0.92 -5.94 14.03
C ASP A 107 -1.64 -5.20 15.16
N GLU A 108 -1.55 -3.87 15.21
CA GLU A 108 -2.29 -3.02 16.16
C GLU A 108 -3.82 -3.20 16.04
N ARG A 109 -4.32 -3.45 14.82
CA ARG A 109 -5.73 -3.78 14.55
C ARG A 109 -6.07 -5.25 14.82
N GLY A 110 -5.15 -6.03 15.38
CA GLY A 110 -5.35 -7.42 15.79
C GLY A 110 -5.36 -8.43 14.64
N CYS A 111 -4.89 -8.04 13.45
CA CYS A 111 -4.84 -8.94 12.30
C CYS A 111 -4.00 -10.18 12.61
N TYR A 112 -4.43 -11.35 12.16
CA TYR A 112 -3.65 -12.58 12.34
C TYR A 112 -2.62 -12.80 11.23
N LYS A 113 -2.74 -12.08 10.12
CA LYS A 113 -1.79 -12.07 9.00
C LYS A 113 -1.98 -10.82 8.14
N VAL A 114 -0.94 -10.49 7.37
CA VAL A 114 -0.96 -9.54 6.26
C VAL A 114 -0.57 -10.29 4.99
N MET A 115 -1.18 -9.95 3.86
CA MET A 115 -0.92 -10.56 2.55
C MET A 115 -0.69 -9.49 1.50
N LEU A 116 0.06 -9.82 0.46
CA LEU A 116 0.24 -9.03 -0.74
C LEU A 116 0.42 -9.98 -1.92
N LEU A 117 -0.04 -9.56 -3.10
CA LEU A 117 0.26 -10.22 -4.37
C LEU A 117 1.08 -9.26 -5.22
N THR A 118 2.09 -9.78 -5.92
CA THR A 118 2.88 -9.01 -6.88
C THR A 118 2.96 -9.79 -8.19
N GLY A 119 2.63 -9.14 -9.30
CA GLY A 119 2.60 -9.74 -10.65
C GLY A 119 3.93 -9.65 -11.40
N THR A 120 5.01 -9.31 -10.71
CA THR A 120 6.34 -9.10 -11.30
C THR A 120 7.18 -10.38 -11.26
N ASP A 121 7.95 -10.62 -12.33
CA ASP A 121 9.01 -11.64 -12.34
C ASP A 121 10.39 -11.09 -11.95
N GLU A 122 10.48 -9.77 -11.72
CA GLU A 122 11.71 -9.11 -11.28
C GLU A 122 12.14 -9.56 -9.87
N ALA A 123 13.27 -10.26 -9.78
CA ALA A 123 13.79 -10.84 -8.54
C ALA A 123 13.92 -9.83 -7.38
N TRP A 124 14.35 -8.60 -7.66
CA TRP A 124 14.55 -7.58 -6.63
C TRP A 124 13.25 -7.18 -5.91
N LYS A 125 12.08 -7.30 -6.57
CA LYS A 125 10.79 -7.03 -5.91
C LYS A 125 10.42 -8.15 -4.93
N HIS A 126 10.79 -9.40 -5.23
CA HIS A 126 10.63 -10.50 -4.28
C HIS A 126 11.57 -10.30 -3.08
N GLU A 127 12.85 -10.02 -3.33
CA GLU A 127 13.84 -9.73 -2.27
C GLU A 127 13.40 -8.54 -1.39
N PHE A 128 12.79 -7.52 -2.00
CA PHE A 128 12.21 -6.39 -1.28
C PHE A 128 11.12 -6.83 -0.27
N TYR A 129 10.12 -7.61 -0.71
CA TYR A 129 9.07 -8.07 0.20
C TYR A 129 9.59 -9.08 1.24
N GLU A 130 10.52 -9.96 0.87
CA GLU A 130 11.19 -10.86 1.81
C GLU A 130 11.96 -10.09 2.89
N SER A 131 12.64 -8.99 2.52
CA SER A 131 13.33 -8.11 3.47
C SER A 131 12.37 -7.43 4.46
N CYS A 132 11.10 -7.28 4.10
CA CYS A 132 10.03 -6.78 4.97
C CYS A 132 9.37 -7.91 5.81
N GLY A 133 9.87 -9.15 5.73
CA GLY A 133 9.38 -10.30 6.51
C GLY A 133 8.30 -11.14 5.85
N PHE A 134 7.98 -10.91 4.56
CA PHE A 134 7.03 -11.76 3.84
C PHE A 134 7.67 -13.08 3.39
N ASP A 135 6.89 -14.17 3.46
CA ASP A 135 7.27 -15.49 2.97
C ASP A 135 6.52 -15.80 1.66
N ARG A 136 7.24 -15.79 0.54
CA ARG A 136 6.70 -16.09 -0.80
C ARG A 136 6.24 -17.55 -0.96
N GLU A 137 6.72 -18.47 -0.13
CA GLU A 137 6.40 -19.90 -0.22
C GLU A 137 5.19 -20.29 0.65
N ALA A 138 4.75 -19.40 1.55
CA ALA A 138 3.65 -19.67 2.48
C ALA A 138 2.29 -19.89 1.78
N LYS A 139 2.07 -19.27 0.61
CA LYS A 139 0.82 -19.32 -0.17
C LYS A 139 1.07 -19.20 -1.68
N THR A 140 0.25 -19.92 -2.45
CA THR A 140 0.15 -19.73 -3.90
C THR A 140 -0.91 -18.67 -4.23
N GLY A 141 -0.53 -17.64 -4.97
CA GLY A 141 -1.44 -16.62 -5.48
C GLY A 141 -2.24 -17.13 -6.69
N PHE A 142 -3.53 -16.83 -6.74
CA PHE A 142 -4.41 -17.09 -7.89
C PHE A 142 -5.13 -15.79 -8.23
N THR A 143 -5.14 -15.42 -9.50
CA THR A 143 -5.83 -14.23 -10.01
C THR A 143 -6.75 -14.64 -11.17
N MET A 144 -7.89 -13.96 -11.28
CA MET A 144 -8.82 -14.11 -12.39
C MET A 144 -9.25 -12.71 -12.81
N ASP A 145 -8.98 -12.34 -14.05
CA ASP A 145 -9.49 -11.08 -14.60
C ASP A 145 -11.00 -11.23 -14.86
N LEU A 146 -11.77 -10.22 -14.47
CA LEU A 146 -13.23 -10.16 -14.62
C LEU A 146 -13.66 -9.20 -15.75
N ARG A 147 -12.69 -8.63 -16.47
CA ARG A 147 -12.90 -7.70 -17.59
C ARG A 147 -13.07 -8.43 -18.92
#